data_AF-A0ABD7S3D2-F1
#
_entry.id   AF-A0ABD7S3D2-F1
#
_cell.length_a   1.000
_cell.length_b   1.000
_cell.length_c   1.000
_cell.angle_alpha   90.00
_cell.angle_beta   90.00
_cell.angle_gamma   90.00
#
_symmetry.space_group_name_H-M   'P 1'
#
loop_
_entity.id
_entity.type
_entity.pdbx_description
1 polymer ?
#
loop_
_entity_poly.entity_id
_entity_poly.type
_entity_poly.pdbx_seq_one_letter_code
_entity_poly.pdbx_strand_id
1 'polypeptide(L)'
;MAKPQKDRDADTARRRAEAGEVELRHRVRPGILAMLRDLMTWGGFAQMVECLQTLIINAHALGPDGARRLLEVPRHEFTPSENVAQQLYREGQREAARLDQKDQ
;
A
#
# COMPACT_ATOMS: atom_id res chain seq x y z
N MET A 1 36.27 25.10 -16.01
CA MET A 1 36.13 24.35 -14.74
C MET A 1 34.73 23.76 -14.68
N ALA A 2 34.58 22.45 -14.44
CA ALA A 2 33.26 21.89 -14.20
C ALA A 2 32.67 22.50 -12.91
N LYS A 3 31.36 22.82 -12.90
CA LYS A 3 30.72 23.33 -11.69
C LYS A 3 30.83 22.31 -10.54
N PRO A 4 31.06 22.76 -9.29
CA PRO A 4 30.99 21.91 -8.11
C PRO A 4 29.65 21.17 -8.05
N GLN A 5 29.67 19.90 -7.63
CA GLN A 5 28.47 19.05 -7.56
C GLN A 5 27.34 19.70 -6.74
N LYS A 6 27.70 20.33 -5.61
CA LYS A 6 26.77 21.03 -4.72
C LYS A 6 25.98 22.14 -5.42
N ASP A 7 26.62 22.89 -6.32
CA ASP A 7 25.96 23.99 -7.05
C ASP A 7 24.99 23.46 -8.11
N ARG A 8 25.29 22.28 -8.68
CA ARG A 8 24.41 21.60 -9.63
C ARG A 8 23.18 21.01 -8.94
N ASP A 9 23.37 20.43 -7.76
CA ASP A 9 22.28 19.87 -6.96
C ASP A 9 21.34 20.99 -6.48
N ALA A 10 21.89 22.14 -6.05
CA ALA A 10 21.12 23.31 -5.66
C ALA A 10 20.32 23.92 -6.83
N ASP A 11 20.92 24.03 -8.02
CA ASP A 11 20.23 24.52 -9.23
C ASP A 11 19.10 23.58 -9.66
N THR A 12 19.32 22.27 -9.56
CA THR A 12 18.29 21.25 -9.86
C THR A 12 17.15 21.31 -8.84
N ALA A 13 17.46 21.41 -7.55
CA ALA A 13 16.45 21.55 -6.50
C ALA A 13 15.61 22.82 -6.69
N ARG A 14 16.25 23.94 -7.07
CA ARG A 14 15.55 25.20 -7.37
C ARG A 14 14.56 25.03 -8.52
N ARG A 15 14.98 24.43 -9.64
CA ARG A 15 14.11 24.22 -10.80
C ARG A 15 12.91 23.32 -10.48
N ARG A 16 13.10 22.27 -9.68
CA ARG A 16 12.00 21.41 -9.22
C ARG A 16 11.00 22.18 -8.35
N ALA A 17 11.49 23.03 -7.45
CA ALA A 17 10.64 23.89 -6.63
C ALA A 17 9.87 24.91 -7.47
N GLU A 18 10.53 25.54 -8.46
CA GLU A 18 9.89 26.47 -9.42
C GLU A 18 8.80 25.76 -10.24
N ALA A 19 9.01 24.50 -10.61
CA ALA A 19 8.03 23.67 -11.31
C ALA A 19 6.90 23.13 -10.40
N GLY A 20 6.95 23.39 -9.09
CA GLY A 20 5.99 22.86 -8.11
C GLY A 20 6.09 21.35 -7.91
N GLU A 21 7.19 20.73 -8.32
CA GLU A 21 7.40 19.28 -8.15
C GLU A 21 7.55 18.92 -6.68
N VAL A 22 6.82 17.88 -6.26
CA VAL A 22 6.94 17.31 -4.92
C VAL A 22 7.59 15.93 -5.01
N GLU A 23 8.67 15.73 -4.27
CA GLU A 23 9.35 14.44 -4.22
C GLU A 23 8.54 13.43 -3.37
N LEU A 24 8.07 12.35 -4.01
CA LEU A 24 7.38 11.25 -3.33
C LEU A 24 8.38 10.12 -3.00
N ARG A 25 8.90 10.09 -1.76
CA ARG A 25 9.78 9.02 -1.30
C ARG A 25 8.98 7.84 -0.76
N HIS A 26 9.05 6.71 -1.46
CA HIS A 26 8.29 5.52 -1.08
C HIS A 26 9.22 4.31 -0.83
N ARG A 27 9.11 3.70 0.36
CA ARG A 27 9.79 2.45 0.71
C ARG A 27 8.78 1.30 0.68
N VAL A 28 9.03 0.29 -0.13
CA VAL A 28 8.11 -0.84 -0.34
C VAL A 28 8.71 -2.17 0.06
N ARG A 29 7.85 -3.09 0.51
CA ARG A 29 8.21 -4.51 0.72
C ARG A 29 8.29 -5.24 -0.63
N PRO A 30 9.02 -6.37 -0.72
CA PRO A 30 9.19 -7.11 -1.98
C PRO A 30 7.89 -7.53 -2.67
N GLY A 31 6.86 -7.90 -1.91
CA GLY A 31 5.56 -8.29 -2.48
C GLY A 31 4.88 -7.16 -3.27
N ILE A 32 4.86 -5.95 -2.71
CA ILE A 32 4.31 -4.77 -3.39
C ILE A 32 5.15 -4.43 -4.62
N LEU A 33 6.48 -4.55 -4.54
CA LEU A 33 7.36 -4.32 -5.68
C LEU A 33 7.11 -5.33 -6.82
N ALA A 34 6.82 -6.60 -6.50
CA ALA A 34 6.49 -7.61 -7.49
C ALA A 34 5.17 -7.26 -8.21
N MET A 35 4.13 -6.88 -7.45
CA MET A 35 2.85 -6.43 -8.03
C MET A 35 3.04 -5.23 -8.96
N LEU A 36 3.89 -4.25 -8.59
CA LEU A 36 4.20 -3.12 -9.45
C LEU A 36 4.90 -3.55 -10.75
N ARG A 37 5.81 -4.55 -10.69
CA ARG A 37 6.48 -5.08 -11.89
C ARG A 37 5.51 -5.80 -12.82
N ASP A 38 4.53 -6.50 -12.27
CA ASP A 38 3.48 -7.13 -13.07
C ASP A 38 2.64 -6.06 -13.80
N LEU A 39 2.22 -5.02 -13.08
CA LEU A 39 1.50 -3.88 -13.68
C LEU A 39 2.33 -3.18 -14.76
N MET A 40 3.64 -3.00 -14.53
CA MET A 40 4.55 -2.46 -15.55
C MET A 40 4.60 -3.36 -16.78
N THR A 41 4.69 -4.67 -16.59
CA THR A 41 4.76 -5.64 -17.69
C THR A 41 3.47 -5.63 -18.51
N TRP A 42 2.30 -5.62 -17.84
CA TRP A 42 1.00 -5.58 -18.52
C TRP A 42 0.76 -4.27 -19.25
N GLY A 43 1.22 -3.15 -18.68
CA GLY A 43 1.10 -1.82 -19.28
C GLY A 43 2.22 -1.45 -20.25
N GLY A 44 3.25 -2.29 -20.41
CA GLY A 44 4.41 -2.01 -21.27
C GLY A 44 5.32 -0.88 -20.77
N PHE A 45 5.35 -0.61 -19.47
CA PHE A 45 6.12 0.48 -18.88
C PHE A 45 7.58 0.08 -18.60
N ALA A 46 8.52 0.92 -19.04
CA ALA A 46 9.94 0.75 -18.72
C ALA A 46 10.32 1.37 -17.36
N GLN A 47 9.57 2.37 -16.89
CA GLN A 47 9.85 3.10 -15.65
C GLN A 47 8.72 2.95 -14.63
N MET A 48 9.08 2.67 -13.37
CA MET A 48 8.11 2.57 -12.27
C MET A 48 7.31 3.86 -12.06
N VAL A 49 7.97 5.02 -12.18
CA VAL A 49 7.34 6.33 -11.94
C VAL A 49 6.25 6.60 -12.97
N GLU A 50 6.48 6.23 -14.23
CA GLU A 50 5.50 6.38 -15.32
C GLU A 50 4.28 5.48 -15.10
N CYS A 51 4.50 4.23 -14.69
CA CYS A 51 3.41 3.32 -14.32
C CYS A 51 2.58 3.90 -13.16
N LEU A 52 3.23 4.39 -12.09
CA LEU A 52 2.55 4.98 -10.94
C LEU A 52 1.77 6.25 -11.31
N GLN A 53 2.34 7.15 -12.10
CA GLN A 53 1.65 8.34 -12.59
C GLN A 53 0.42 7.96 -13.42
N THR A 54 0.56 6.99 -14.30
CA THR A 54 -0.56 6.49 -15.13
C THR A 54 -1.66 5.88 -14.27
N LEU A 55 -1.31 5.11 -13.23
CA LEU A 55 -2.28 4.56 -12.28
C LEU A 55 -3.06 5.66 -11.56
N ILE A 56 -2.39 6.73 -11.12
CA ILE A 56 -3.04 7.87 -10.45
C ILE A 56 -3.99 8.59 -11.41
N ILE A 57 -3.55 8.88 -12.64
CA ILE A 57 -4.36 9.56 -13.65
C ILE A 57 -5.60 8.74 -13.99
N ASN A 58 -5.43 7.44 -14.24
CA ASN A 58 -6.53 6.56 -14.59
C ASN A 58 -7.51 6.38 -13.42
N ALA A 59 -7.01 6.21 -12.19
CA ALA A 59 -7.86 6.13 -11.02
C ALA A 59 -8.69 7.42 -10.84
N HIS A 60 -8.08 8.59 -11.03
CA HIS A 60 -8.78 9.88 -10.95
C HIS A 60 -9.83 10.04 -12.08
N ALA A 61 -9.51 9.60 -13.30
CA ALA A 61 -10.42 9.69 -14.45
C ALA A 61 -11.72 8.90 -14.28
N LEU A 62 -11.72 7.87 -13.41
CA LEU A 62 -12.93 7.11 -13.07
C LEU A 62 -13.94 7.90 -12.20
N GLY A 63 -13.57 9.09 -11.74
CA GLY A 63 -14.38 9.88 -10.82
C GLY A 63 -14.44 9.30 -9.40
N PRO A 64 -15.09 9.99 -8.45
CA PRO A 64 -15.05 9.63 -7.02
C PRO A 64 -15.52 8.20 -6.73
N ASP A 65 -16.65 7.79 -7.29
CA ASP A 65 -17.24 6.46 -7.03
C ASP A 65 -16.44 5.32 -7.66
N GLY A 66 -15.88 5.55 -8.85
CA GLY A 66 -15.02 4.59 -9.54
C GLY A 66 -13.68 4.43 -8.83
N ALA A 67 -13.06 5.55 -8.44
CA ALA A 67 -11.82 5.56 -7.66
C ALA A 67 -11.99 4.88 -6.29
N ARG A 68 -13.17 5.02 -5.66
CA ARG A 68 -13.48 4.43 -4.35
C ARG A 68 -13.19 2.93 -4.30
N ARG A 69 -13.56 2.19 -5.35
CA ARG A 69 -13.33 0.74 -5.43
C ARG A 69 -11.85 0.36 -5.50
N LEU A 70 -11.00 1.23 -6.04
CA LEU A 70 -9.56 1.00 -6.14
C LEU A 70 -8.81 1.39 -4.85
N LEU A 71 -9.39 2.28 -4.04
CA LEU A 71 -8.81 2.80 -2.80
C LEU A 71 -9.40 2.14 -1.54
N GLU A 72 -10.46 1.36 -1.68
CA GLU A 72 -11.01 0.55 -0.60
C GLU A 72 -9.98 -0.51 -0.20
N VAL A 73 -9.50 -0.43 1.05
CA VAL A 73 -8.77 -1.53 1.66
C VAL A 73 -9.73 -2.72 1.70
N PRO A 74 -9.40 -3.86 1.06
CA PRO A 74 -10.28 -5.01 1.08
C PRO A 74 -10.46 -5.44 2.54
N ARG A 75 -11.64 -5.16 3.09
CA ARG A 75 -12.04 -5.75 4.35
C ARG A 75 -12.42 -7.18 4.02
N HIS A 76 -11.58 -8.12 4.41
CA HIS A 76 -11.98 -9.52 4.41
C HIS A 76 -13.04 -9.64 5.50
N GLU A 77 -14.31 -9.71 5.10
CA GLU A 77 -15.36 -10.11 6.02
C GLU A 77 -15.14 -11.59 6.35
N PHE A 78 -14.51 -11.85 7.49
CA PHE A 78 -14.25 -13.20 7.95
C PHE A 78 -15.47 -13.69 8.71
N THR A 79 -16.28 -14.53 8.06
CA THR A 79 -17.26 -15.35 8.75
C THR A 79 -16.64 -16.73 9.00
N PRO A 80 -16.31 -17.11 10.25
CA PRO A 80 -15.83 -18.45 10.53
C PRO A 80 -16.88 -19.48 10.10
N SER A 81 -16.43 -20.64 9.62
CA SER A 81 -17.35 -21.76 9.41
C SER A 81 -17.95 -22.20 10.75
N GLU A 82 -19.15 -22.79 10.72
CA GLU A 82 -19.84 -23.28 11.92
C GLU A 82 -18.94 -24.19 12.78
N ASN A 83 -18.17 -25.07 12.13
CA ASN A 83 -17.23 -25.96 12.82
C ASN A 83 -16.13 -25.16 13.56
N VAL A 84 -15.54 -24.14 12.91
CA VAL A 84 -14.52 -23.28 13.53
C VAL A 84 -15.13 -22.45 14.66
N ALA A 85 -16.35 -21.93 14.49
CA ALA A 85 -17.05 -21.18 15.54
C ALA A 85 -17.29 -22.04 16.79
N GLN A 86 -17.74 -23.29 16.61
CA GLN A 86 -17.94 -24.23 17.72
C GLN A 86 -16.62 -24.60 18.42
N GLN A 87 -15.54 -24.78 17.67
CA GLN A 87 -14.22 -25.04 18.25
C GLN A 87 -13.75 -23.86 19.11
N LEU A 88 -13.82 -22.64 18.57
CA LEU A 88 -13.48 -21.42 19.31
C LEU A 88 -14.31 -21.28 20.59
N TYR A 89 -15.61 -21.57 20.52
CA TYR A 89 -16.48 -21.51 21.69
C TYR A 89 -16.07 -22.53 22.76
N ARG A 90 -15.79 -23.78 22.38
CA ARG A 90 -15.36 -24.84 23.31
C ARG A 90 -14.03 -24.52 23.97
N GLU A 91 -13.05 -24.04 23.22
CA GLU A 91 -11.75 -23.65 23.77
C GLU A 91 -11.89 -22.44 24.70
N GLY A 92 -12.73 -21.46 24.34
CA GLY A 92 -13.03 -20.31 25.21
C GLY A 92 -13.64 -20.73 26.56
N GLN A 93 -14.56 -21.69 26.56
CA GLN A 93 -15.15 -22.23 27.80
C GLN A 93 -14.11 -22.95 28.67
N ARG A 94 -13.18 -23.70 28.06
CA ARG A 94 -12.10 -24.37 28.79
C ARG A 94 -11.14 -23.38 29.44
N GLU A 95 -10.75 -22.33 28.72
CA GLU A 95 -9.84 -21.32 29.26
C GLU A 95 -10.51 -20.51 30.36
N ALA A 96 -11.80 -20.16 30.22
CA ALA A 96 -12.56 -19.49 31.27
C ALA A 96 -12.60 -20.32 32.57
N ALA A 97 -12.94 -21.60 32.49
CA ALA A 97 -12.97 -22.49 33.65
C ALA A 97 -11.59 -22.63 34.32
N ARG A 98 -10.52 -22.62 33.53
CA ARG A 98 -9.14 -22.65 34.04
C ARG A 98 -8.76 -21.35 34.75
N LEU A 99 -9.22 -20.20 34.26
CA LEU A 99 -8.99 -18.91 34.90
C LEU A 99 -9.76 -18.78 36.22
N ASP A 100 -11.04 -19.19 36.23
CA ASP A 100 -11.86 -19.20 37.46
C ASP A 100 -11.25 -20.07 38.57
N GLN A 101 -10.59 -21.18 38.22
CA GLN A 101 -9.87 -22.04 39.17
C GLN A 101 -8.55 -21.44 39.69
N LYS A 102 -7.97 -20.46 39.00
CA LYS A 102 -6.75 -19.77 39.42
C LYS A 102 -7.03 -18.53 40.27
N ASP A 103 -8.23 -17.96 40.13
CA ASP A 103 -8.69 -16.81 40.90
C ASP A 103 -9.33 -17.21 42.25
N GLN A 104 -9.44 -18.53 42.53
CA GLN A 104 -9.84 -19.13 43.81
C GLN A 104 -8.62 -19.58 44.64
#